data_AF-A0A1E5UQL1-F1
#
_entry.id   AF-A0A1E5UQL1-F1
#
_cell.length_a   1.000
_cell.length_b   1.000
_cell.length_c   1.000
_cell.angle_alpha   90.00
_cell.angle_beta   90.00
_cell.angle_gamma   90.00
#
_symmetry.space_group_name_H-M   'P 1'
#
loop_
_entity.id
_entity.type
_entity.pdbx_description
1 polymer ?
#
loop_
_entity_poly.entity_id
_entity_poly.type
_entity_poly.pdbx_seq_one_letter_code
_entity_poly.pdbx_strand_id
1 'polypeptide(L)'
;MGNPMEPLYNGGIIWNGEFNNGLLGWSAPWGVEATVRTSPSGNKFAAALRRGAKPSHSVIQKIQMQSNTHYALSGTGADAALDILVDSVSLQPFTADEWNAQRTFSADRARKSSTPELHITLHINRSRAGFPFGNAMSKEILDVPAYERWFTSRFMVTTFEDEMKWYSTERVQNHEDYRVPDAMLPLAQRHGIKVRGHVVLWDDQRRQMGWVKPLDPGQLQAAMRKRIRSVVSRYAGKVIAWDVVNENLHYNFFESRLGPDASPEIYQQVAQLDGAAMLFMNEFKTLEQPMDTAALPAKYAAKMNRIRSYAGGNAAGLRVSIGLESHFSTPNIPYMRATLDTLAQLGIPIWLTEVDVTGGPMQARYLERY
;
A
#
# COMPACT_ATOMS: atom_id res chain seq x y z
N MET A 1 1.00 -29.33 -2.82
CA MET A 1 2.25 -28.68 -3.28
C MET A 1 1.97 -27.18 -3.36
N GLY A 2 2.74 -26.34 -2.68
CA GLY A 2 2.53 -24.89 -2.71
C GLY A 2 2.77 -24.30 -4.11
N ASN A 3 2.18 -23.14 -4.36
CA ASN A 3 2.24 -22.43 -5.64
C ASN A 3 3.03 -21.12 -5.44
N PRO A 4 4.38 -21.15 -5.43
CA PRO A 4 5.21 -19.97 -5.20
C PRO A 4 5.00 -18.93 -6.32
N MET A 5 4.95 -17.65 -5.95
CA MET A 5 4.78 -16.52 -6.88
C MET A 5 6.05 -16.25 -7.70
N GLU A 6 5.91 -15.55 -8.84
CA GLU A 6 7.06 -15.04 -9.59
C GLU A 6 7.86 -14.05 -8.72
N PRO A 7 9.20 -14.00 -8.87
CA PRO A 7 10.03 -13.00 -8.22
C PRO A 7 9.62 -11.58 -8.62
N LEU A 8 9.60 -10.69 -7.64
CA LEU A 8 9.16 -9.30 -7.80
C LEU A 8 10.16 -8.43 -8.57
N TYR A 9 11.40 -8.91 -8.69
CA TYR A 9 12.52 -8.19 -9.30
C TYR A 9 13.08 -9.06 -10.42
N ASN A 10 13.19 -8.52 -11.64
CA ASN A 10 13.84 -9.16 -12.78
C ASN A 10 15.35 -9.38 -12.54
N GLY A 11 15.72 -10.29 -11.64
CA GLY A 11 17.09 -10.75 -11.41
C GLY A 11 18.08 -9.64 -11.05
N GLY A 12 17.96 -9.07 -9.84
CA GLY A 12 18.93 -8.11 -9.28
C GLY A 12 20.33 -8.71 -9.04
N ILE A 13 20.90 -8.55 -7.85
CA ILE A 13 22.19 -9.20 -7.53
C ILE A 13 22.08 -10.73 -7.41
N ILE A 14 20.86 -11.27 -7.37
CA ILE A 14 20.59 -12.70 -7.38
C ILE A 14 20.59 -13.19 -8.84
N TRP A 15 21.58 -13.98 -9.18
CA TRP A 15 21.70 -14.59 -10.50
C TRP A 15 20.77 -15.80 -10.65
N ASN A 16 20.06 -15.89 -11.77
CA ASN A 16 19.14 -17.01 -12.04
C ASN A 16 18.13 -17.28 -10.89
N GLY A 17 17.60 -16.21 -10.27
CA GLY A 17 16.58 -16.33 -9.20
C GLY A 17 15.24 -16.90 -9.67
N GLU A 18 14.98 -16.81 -10.97
CA GLU A 18 13.83 -17.40 -11.68
C GLU A 18 13.98 -18.91 -11.95
N PHE A 19 15.18 -19.47 -11.75
CA PHE A 19 15.51 -20.86 -12.07
C PHE A 19 15.22 -21.27 -13.53
N ASN A 20 15.18 -20.32 -14.45
CA ASN A 20 14.98 -20.56 -15.88
C ASN A 20 16.10 -21.40 -16.49
N ASN A 21 17.31 -21.25 -15.96
CA ASN A 21 18.51 -21.99 -16.38
C ASN A 21 18.87 -23.11 -15.39
N GLY A 22 17.86 -23.78 -14.80
CA GLY A 22 18.10 -24.82 -13.81
C GLY A 22 18.70 -24.23 -12.51
N LEU A 23 19.61 -24.96 -11.87
CA LEU A 23 20.33 -24.51 -10.66
C LEU A 23 21.63 -23.75 -10.98
N LEU A 24 21.84 -23.30 -12.21
CA LEU A 24 23.04 -22.57 -12.56
C LEU A 24 23.20 -21.33 -11.65
N GLY A 25 24.33 -21.21 -10.96
CA GLY A 25 24.57 -20.14 -9.98
C GLY A 25 24.16 -20.42 -8.55
N TRP A 26 23.47 -21.54 -8.33
CA TRP A 26 23.04 -22.00 -7.03
C TRP A 26 23.81 -23.28 -6.70
N SER A 27 24.18 -23.41 -5.43
CA SER A 27 24.86 -24.59 -4.90
C SER A 27 24.00 -25.26 -3.83
N ALA A 28 24.13 -26.57 -3.69
CA ALA A 28 23.43 -27.35 -2.67
C ALA A 28 24.46 -28.07 -1.78
N PRO A 29 25.16 -27.33 -0.90
CA PRO A 29 26.21 -27.90 -0.07
C PRO A 29 25.64 -28.86 0.98
N TRP A 30 26.53 -29.54 1.71
CA TRP A 30 26.20 -30.46 2.81
C TRP A 30 25.34 -31.68 2.41
N GLY A 31 25.54 -32.17 1.19
CA GLY A 31 24.85 -33.36 0.68
C GLY A 31 23.37 -33.12 0.37
N VAL A 32 22.95 -31.86 0.20
CA VAL A 32 21.59 -31.51 -0.19
C VAL A 32 21.36 -31.92 -1.64
N GLU A 33 20.36 -32.77 -1.88
CA GLU A 33 19.87 -33.03 -3.24
C GLU A 33 18.87 -31.94 -3.62
N ALA A 34 19.19 -31.14 -4.63
CA ALA A 34 18.33 -30.07 -5.13
C ALA A 34 17.99 -30.27 -6.61
N THR A 35 16.78 -29.87 -7.00
CA THR A 35 16.34 -29.85 -8.39
C THR A 35 15.48 -28.63 -8.66
N VAL A 36 15.22 -28.30 -9.93
CA VAL A 36 14.22 -27.29 -10.30
C VAL A 36 12.88 -27.97 -10.54
N ARG A 37 11.82 -27.41 -9.97
CA ARG A 37 10.44 -27.82 -10.21
C ARG A 37 9.66 -26.65 -10.78
N THR A 38 8.53 -26.96 -11.42
CA THR A 38 7.61 -25.97 -11.97
C THR A 38 6.29 -26.06 -11.20
N SER A 39 5.75 -24.91 -10.77
CA SER A 39 4.47 -24.82 -10.08
C SER A 39 3.31 -24.98 -11.07
N PRO A 40 2.07 -25.22 -10.60
CA PRO A 40 0.89 -25.26 -11.48
C PRO A 40 0.65 -23.95 -12.25
N SER A 41 1.14 -22.82 -11.75
CA SER A 41 1.07 -21.52 -12.44
C SER A 41 2.18 -21.32 -13.48
N GLY A 42 3.13 -22.26 -13.61
CA GLY A 42 4.25 -22.17 -14.55
C GLY A 42 5.55 -21.64 -13.94
N ASN A 43 5.55 -21.26 -12.66
CA ASN A 43 6.72 -20.66 -12.01
C ASN A 43 7.76 -21.73 -11.67
N LYS A 44 9.02 -21.48 -12.02
CA LYS A 44 10.13 -22.38 -11.69
C LYS A 44 10.74 -22.03 -10.34
N PHE A 45 11.09 -23.04 -9.56
CA PHE A 45 11.69 -22.87 -8.24
C PHE A 45 12.65 -24.01 -7.90
N ALA A 46 13.66 -23.73 -7.06
CA ALA A 46 14.51 -24.76 -6.48
C ALA A 46 13.76 -25.55 -5.39
N ALA A 47 13.82 -26.87 -5.48
CA ALA A 47 13.32 -27.81 -4.50
C ALA A 47 14.47 -28.60 -3.88
N ALA A 48 14.73 -28.38 -2.58
CA ALA A 48 15.66 -29.19 -1.79
C ALA A 48 14.93 -30.45 -1.30
N LEU A 49 15.30 -31.61 -1.83
CA LEU A 49 14.60 -32.89 -1.65
C LEU A 49 15.10 -33.67 -0.44
N ARG A 50 16.42 -33.81 -0.30
CA ARG A 50 17.06 -34.38 0.89
C ARG A 50 17.79 -33.26 1.63
N ARG A 51 17.22 -32.83 2.75
CA ARG A 51 17.85 -31.86 3.66
C ARG A 51 18.45 -32.63 4.84
N GLY A 52 19.63 -32.20 5.29
CA GLY A 52 20.16 -32.68 6.58
C GLY A 52 19.37 -32.09 7.75
N ALA A 53 19.78 -32.41 8.98
CA ALA A 53 19.04 -32.04 10.19
C ALA A 53 18.97 -30.52 10.49
N LYS A 54 19.75 -29.68 9.80
CA LYS A 54 19.80 -28.23 10.04
C LYS A 54 18.95 -27.46 9.01
N PRO A 55 18.18 -26.44 9.42
CA PRO A 55 17.43 -25.57 8.51
C PRO A 55 18.29 -24.88 7.44
N SER A 56 19.58 -24.64 7.72
CA SER A 56 20.53 -24.06 6.76
C SER A 56 20.90 -24.98 5.60
N HIS A 57 20.59 -26.29 5.67
CA HIS A 57 20.90 -27.24 4.61
C HIS A 57 19.90 -27.09 3.45
N SER A 58 20.16 -26.13 2.57
CA SER A 58 19.32 -25.75 1.44
C SER A 58 20.16 -25.37 0.21
N VAL A 59 19.50 -24.82 -0.82
CA VAL A 59 20.17 -24.16 -1.94
C VAL A 59 20.70 -22.79 -1.53
N ILE A 60 21.90 -22.45 -1.98
CA ILE A 60 22.65 -21.24 -1.61
C ILE A 60 23.24 -20.59 -2.85
N GLN A 61 23.19 -19.26 -2.88
CA GLN A 61 23.96 -18.46 -3.82
C GLN A 61 24.83 -17.46 -3.05
N LYS A 62 26.11 -17.40 -3.42
CA LYS A 62 27.02 -16.35 -2.95
C LYS A 62 26.86 -15.13 -3.85
N ILE A 63 26.68 -13.97 -3.24
CA ILE A 63 26.51 -12.70 -3.93
C ILE A 63 27.55 -11.70 -3.46
N GLN A 64 28.06 -10.90 -4.39
CA GLN A 64 28.96 -9.80 -4.07
C GLN A 64 28.12 -8.54 -3.87
N MET A 65 28.26 -7.91 -2.72
CA MET A 65 27.51 -6.70 -2.36
C MET A 65 28.48 -5.51 -2.34
N GLN A 66 28.12 -4.45 -3.05
CA GLN A 66 28.86 -3.18 -3.00
C GLN A 66 28.59 -2.45 -1.68
N SER A 67 29.63 -1.83 -1.11
CA SER A 67 29.49 -0.95 0.05
C SER A 67 28.58 0.26 -0.26
N ASN A 68 27.96 0.81 0.78
CA ASN A 68 27.04 1.96 0.69
C ASN A 68 25.83 1.79 -0.24
N THR A 69 25.48 0.55 -0.59
CA THR A 69 24.33 0.23 -1.44
C THR A 69 23.27 -0.50 -0.61
N HIS A 70 22.01 -0.07 -0.71
CA HIS A 70 20.90 -0.75 -0.04
C HIS A 70 20.42 -1.91 -0.92
N TYR A 71 20.27 -3.09 -0.32
CA TYR A 71 19.74 -4.27 -0.98
C TYR A 71 18.52 -4.78 -0.22
N ALA A 72 17.44 -5.05 -0.95
CA ALA A 72 16.30 -5.80 -0.45
C ALA A 72 16.35 -7.20 -1.04
N LEU A 73 16.31 -8.22 -0.19
CA LEU A 73 16.21 -9.62 -0.59
C LEU A 73 14.83 -10.13 -0.21
N SER A 74 14.09 -10.64 -1.18
CA SER A 74 12.77 -11.23 -0.98
C SER A 74 12.72 -12.61 -1.64
N GLY A 75 12.05 -13.57 -1.01
CA GLY A 75 11.83 -14.90 -1.56
C GLY A 75 10.44 -15.41 -1.17
N THR A 76 9.89 -16.30 -1.99
CA THR A 76 8.57 -16.89 -1.76
C THR A 76 8.71 -18.41 -1.68
N GLY A 77 8.12 -19.03 -0.65
CA GLY A 77 8.22 -20.46 -0.40
C GLY A 77 6.86 -21.15 -0.46
N ALA A 78 6.86 -22.45 -0.74
CA ALA A 78 5.66 -23.28 -0.79
C ALA A 78 5.16 -23.72 0.60
N ASP A 79 6.03 -23.71 1.62
CA ASP A 79 5.72 -24.02 3.01
C ASP A 79 5.56 -22.74 3.82
N ALA A 80 4.68 -22.75 4.83
CA ALA A 80 4.32 -21.58 5.64
C ALA A 80 5.50 -20.97 6.45
N ALA A 81 6.67 -21.61 6.46
CA ALA A 81 7.91 -21.11 7.04
C ALA A 81 9.05 -21.26 6.01
N LEU A 82 9.20 -20.27 5.14
CA LEU A 82 10.45 -20.10 4.37
C LEU A 82 11.39 -19.24 5.20
N ASP A 83 12.46 -19.83 5.73
CA ASP A 83 13.55 -19.09 6.36
C ASP A 83 14.58 -18.69 5.30
N ILE A 84 14.68 -17.40 5.00
CA ILE A 84 15.80 -16.84 4.24
C ILE A 84 16.93 -16.57 5.23
N LEU A 85 17.88 -17.49 5.28
CA LEU A 85 19.08 -17.37 6.10
C LEU A 85 20.16 -16.63 5.32
N VAL A 86 20.54 -15.43 5.79
CA VAL A 86 21.71 -14.72 5.29
C VAL A 86 22.83 -14.91 6.30
N ASP A 87 23.78 -15.79 5.98
CA ASP A 87 24.94 -16.07 6.83
C ASP A 87 26.13 -15.20 6.37
N SER A 88 26.95 -14.74 7.33
CA SER A 88 28.14 -13.89 7.12
C SER A 88 27.86 -12.49 6.54
N VAL A 89 26.81 -11.81 6.99
CA VAL A 89 26.60 -10.39 6.66
C VAL A 89 27.39 -9.50 7.60
N SER A 90 28.36 -8.75 7.08
CA SER A 90 28.87 -7.56 7.77
C SER A 90 27.87 -6.43 7.53
N LEU A 91 26.80 -6.38 8.32
CA LEU A 91 25.89 -5.24 8.34
C LEU A 91 26.54 -4.17 9.21
N GLN A 92 27.06 -3.11 8.60
CA GLN A 92 27.07 -1.83 9.31
C GLN A 92 25.68 -1.22 9.19
N PRO A 93 24.97 -1.00 10.32
CA PRO A 93 23.81 -0.15 10.32
C PRO A 93 24.24 1.26 9.89
N PHE A 94 23.45 1.91 9.05
CA PHE A 94 23.64 3.34 8.80
C PHE A 94 23.51 4.10 10.12
N THR A 95 24.44 5.00 10.37
CA THR A 95 24.26 6.04 11.37
C THR A 95 23.12 6.98 10.96
N ALA A 96 22.51 7.66 11.93
CA ALA A 96 21.48 8.66 11.63
C ALA A 96 21.99 9.78 10.70
N ASP A 97 23.29 10.09 10.75
CA ASP A 97 23.91 11.13 9.93
C ASP A 97 24.07 10.67 8.48
N GLU A 98 24.52 9.45 8.24
CA GLU A 98 24.58 8.87 6.88
C GLU A 98 23.18 8.76 6.27
N TRP A 99 22.18 8.40 7.08
CA TRP A 99 20.78 8.42 6.65
C TRP A 99 20.33 9.82 6.24
N ASN A 100 20.60 10.84 7.05
CA ASN A 100 20.23 12.22 6.77
C ASN A 100 20.92 12.77 5.51
N ALA A 101 22.19 12.44 5.30
CA ALA A 101 22.95 12.82 4.12
C ALA A 101 22.33 12.21 2.85
N GLN A 102 22.01 10.91 2.88
CA GLN A 102 21.40 10.22 1.74
C GLN A 102 20.00 10.74 1.41
N ARG A 103 19.18 11.03 2.44
CA ARG A 103 17.85 11.63 2.28
C ARG A 103 17.94 12.99 1.60
N THR A 104 18.83 13.85 2.07
CA THR A 104 19.08 15.18 1.50
C THR A 104 19.53 15.07 0.04
N PHE A 105 20.52 14.21 -0.24
CA PHE A 105 21.00 13.97 -1.61
C PHE A 105 19.89 13.49 -2.55
N SER A 106 19.05 12.56 -2.10
CA SER A 106 17.95 12.00 -2.90
C SER A 106 16.85 13.05 -3.17
N ALA A 107 16.49 13.84 -2.16
CA ALA A 107 15.54 14.95 -2.29
C ALA A 107 16.05 16.04 -3.24
N ASP A 108 17.33 16.41 -3.14
CA ASP A 108 17.94 17.42 -4.01
C ASP A 108 18.08 16.93 -5.45
N ARG A 109 18.39 15.65 -5.67
CA ARG A 109 18.40 15.04 -7.01
C ARG A 109 17.01 15.07 -7.65
N ALA A 110 15.97 14.75 -6.88
CA ALA A 110 14.58 14.82 -7.36
C ALA A 110 14.15 16.25 -7.69
N ARG A 111 14.59 17.25 -6.90
CA ARG A 111 14.32 18.67 -7.18
C ARG A 111 15.06 19.19 -8.41
N LYS A 112 16.32 18.79 -8.59
CA LYS A 112 17.21 19.24 -9.69
C LYS A 112 16.86 18.67 -11.07
N SER A 113 15.96 17.69 -11.19
CA SER A 113 15.51 17.21 -12.51
C SER A 113 14.54 18.15 -13.23
N SER A 114 14.24 19.33 -12.66
CA SER A 114 13.37 20.35 -13.23
C SER A 114 14.08 21.68 -13.56
N THR A 115 14.83 21.69 -14.68
CA THR A 115 15.29 22.85 -15.49
C THR A 115 16.30 23.87 -14.88
N PRO A 116 17.05 24.62 -15.74
CA PRO A 116 18.44 25.04 -15.48
C PRO A 116 18.62 26.36 -14.70
N GLU A 117 19.84 26.53 -14.18
CA GLU A 117 20.31 27.60 -13.31
C GLU A 117 20.08 29.02 -13.87
N LEU A 118 19.56 29.90 -13.00
CA LEU A 118 19.69 31.34 -13.12
C LEU A 118 19.88 31.97 -11.74
N HIS A 119 20.86 32.87 -11.64
CA HIS A 119 21.18 33.67 -10.45
C HIS A 119 20.00 34.57 -10.06
N ILE A 120 19.44 34.40 -8.86
CA ILE A 120 18.41 35.31 -8.31
C ILE A 120 18.59 35.49 -6.79
N THR A 121 18.44 36.75 -6.37
CA THR A 121 18.29 37.24 -4.99
C THR A 121 17.23 36.47 -4.20
N LEU A 122 17.56 36.08 -2.96
CA LEU A 122 16.77 35.16 -2.14
C LEU A 122 15.54 35.86 -1.52
N HIS A 123 14.35 35.56 -2.05
CA HIS A 123 13.09 35.66 -1.31
C HIS A 123 12.67 34.25 -0.87
N ILE A 124 12.72 33.95 0.43
CA ILE A 124 12.23 32.67 0.97
C ILE A 124 10.70 32.74 1.06
N ASN A 125 10.01 32.43 -0.03
CA ASN A 125 8.62 32.00 0.05
C ASN A 125 8.62 30.51 0.42
N ARG A 126 7.86 30.12 1.46
CA ARG A 126 7.63 28.70 1.78
C ARG A 126 7.03 28.02 0.55
N SER A 127 7.88 27.34 -0.23
CA SER A 127 7.44 26.56 -1.38
C SER A 127 6.48 25.50 -0.89
N ARG A 128 5.31 25.41 -1.54
CA ARG A 128 4.33 24.35 -1.32
C ARG A 128 5.05 22.99 -1.37
N ALA A 129 4.64 22.04 -0.52
CA ALA A 129 5.13 20.68 -0.64
C ALA A 129 4.84 20.18 -2.07
N GLY A 130 5.79 19.46 -2.67
CA GLY A 130 5.62 18.85 -4.01
C GLY A 130 4.61 17.69 -4.04
N PHE A 131 3.83 17.50 -2.97
CA PHE A 131 2.88 16.42 -2.77
C PHE A 131 1.69 16.90 -1.92
N PRO A 132 0.52 16.23 -2.01
CA PRO A 132 -0.63 16.49 -1.15
C PRO A 132 -0.28 16.40 0.34
N PHE A 133 -0.46 17.51 1.07
CA PHE A 133 -0.31 17.55 2.52
C PHE A 133 -1.67 17.84 3.17
N GLY A 134 -2.11 16.93 4.04
CA GLY A 134 -3.47 16.91 4.55
C GLY A 134 -3.60 16.33 5.95
N ASN A 135 -4.82 16.32 6.46
CA ASN A 135 -5.18 15.73 7.74
C ASN A 135 -6.64 15.20 7.70
N ALA A 136 -6.98 14.26 8.57
CA ALA A 136 -8.35 13.81 8.77
C ALA A 136 -9.21 14.96 9.32
N MET A 137 -10.40 15.13 8.75
CA MET A 137 -11.39 16.11 9.18
C MET A 137 -12.58 15.36 9.77
N SER A 138 -12.92 15.65 11.01
CA SER A 138 -14.09 15.09 11.68
C SER A 138 -15.29 16.03 11.59
N LYS A 139 -16.50 15.52 11.82
CA LYS A 139 -17.76 16.30 11.77
C LYS A 139 -17.78 17.55 12.66
N GLU A 140 -16.98 17.58 13.74
CA GLU A 140 -16.88 18.72 14.64
C GLU A 140 -16.45 20.01 13.92
N ILE A 141 -15.89 19.89 12.70
CA ILE A 141 -15.57 21.03 11.82
C ILE A 141 -16.79 21.91 11.54
N LEU A 142 -18.01 21.35 11.57
CA LEU A 142 -19.26 22.05 11.31
C LEU A 142 -19.69 22.92 12.50
N ASP A 143 -19.37 22.50 13.71
CA ASP A 143 -19.93 23.06 14.95
C ASP A 143 -18.89 23.83 15.79
N VAL A 144 -17.59 23.62 15.53
CA VAL A 144 -16.49 24.18 16.32
C VAL A 144 -15.69 25.19 15.47
N PRO A 145 -16.01 26.50 15.49
CA PRO A 145 -15.32 27.51 14.68
C PRO A 145 -13.80 27.58 14.93
N ALA A 146 -13.35 27.23 16.13
CA ALA A 146 -11.92 27.16 16.43
C ALA A 146 -11.22 26.02 15.66
N TYR A 147 -11.87 24.86 15.54
CA TYR A 147 -11.37 23.73 14.76
C TYR A 147 -11.38 24.06 13.27
N GLU A 148 -12.46 24.67 12.75
CA GLU A 148 -12.52 25.13 11.37
C GLU A 148 -11.36 26.05 11.02
N ARG A 149 -11.16 27.12 11.80
CA ARG A 149 -10.05 28.07 11.59
C ARG A 149 -8.68 27.39 11.67
N TRP A 150 -8.50 26.49 12.62
CA TRP A 150 -7.23 25.78 12.79
C TRP A 150 -6.91 24.87 11.61
N PHE A 151 -7.90 24.11 11.14
CA PHE A 151 -7.76 23.12 10.08
C PHE A 151 -7.53 23.81 8.73
N THR A 152 -8.40 24.75 8.38
CA THR A 152 -8.42 25.42 7.07
C THR A 152 -7.20 26.30 6.83
N SER A 153 -6.53 26.76 7.90
CA SER A 153 -5.28 27.50 7.79
C SER A 153 -4.04 26.63 7.58
N ARG A 154 -4.16 25.29 7.59
CA ARG A 154 -3.01 24.36 7.63
C ARG A 154 -2.99 23.33 6.51
N PHE A 155 -4.15 22.82 6.12
CA PHE A 155 -4.24 21.65 5.25
C PHE A 155 -4.91 21.97 3.92
N MET A 156 -4.38 21.40 2.85
CA MET A 156 -4.92 21.58 1.48
C MET A 156 -5.63 20.32 0.98
N VAL A 157 -5.46 19.20 1.68
CA VAL A 157 -6.12 17.94 1.40
C VAL A 157 -6.71 17.40 2.70
N THR A 158 -7.83 16.71 2.61
CA THR A 158 -8.46 16.06 3.76
C THR A 158 -9.09 14.74 3.37
N THR A 159 -9.30 13.90 4.39
CA THR A 159 -10.14 12.71 4.38
C THR A 159 -11.16 12.90 5.49
N PHE A 160 -12.42 12.52 5.27
CA PHE A 160 -13.40 12.52 6.37
C PHE A 160 -13.19 11.28 7.24
N GLU A 161 -13.05 11.48 8.56
CA GLU A 161 -12.57 10.46 9.50
C GLU A 161 -13.49 9.23 9.54
N ASP A 162 -14.80 9.44 9.61
CA ASP A 162 -15.80 8.38 9.64
C ASP A 162 -17.01 8.64 8.73
N GLU A 163 -17.21 9.89 8.32
CA GLU A 163 -18.49 10.39 7.85
C GLU A 163 -18.90 9.82 6.49
N MET A 164 -17.94 9.30 5.71
CA MET A 164 -18.22 8.62 4.43
C MET A 164 -18.20 7.10 4.54
N LYS A 165 -17.83 6.50 5.69
CA LYS A 165 -17.79 5.04 5.84
C LYS A 165 -19.18 4.41 5.74
N TRP A 166 -19.26 3.17 5.28
CA TRP A 166 -20.55 2.52 4.99
C TRP A 166 -21.42 2.39 6.24
N TYR A 167 -20.83 2.05 7.38
CA TYR A 167 -21.57 1.99 8.65
C TYR A 167 -22.10 3.34 9.13
N SER A 168 -21.48 4.45 8.73
CA SER A 168 -21.92 5.80 9.09
C SER A 168 -23.08 6.26 8.22
N THR A 169 -23.12 5.78 6.98
CA THR A 169 -24.03 6.28 5.94
C THR A 169 -25.15 5.31 5.59
N GLU A 170 -25.12 4.04 6.02
CA GLU A 170 -26.21 3.06 5.86
C GLU A 170 -26.21 2.02 7.00
N ARG A 171 -26.36 2.49 8.25
CA ARG A 171 -26.35 1.62 9.43
C ARG A 171 -27.49 0.59 9.43
N VAL A 172 -28.64 0.96 8.87
CA VAL A 172 -29.81 0.10 8.68
C VAL A 172 -30.04 -0.07 7.17
N GLN A 173 -30.29 -1.30 6.72
CA GLN A 173 -30.46 -1.62 5.30
C GLN A 173 -31.48 -0.67 4.64
N ASN A 174 -31.10 -0.05 3.53
CA ASN A 174 -31.95 0.88 2.79
C ASN A 174 -32.30 2.20 3.49
N HIS A 175 -31.66 2.53 4.61
CA HIS A 175 -31.76 3.84 5.25
C HIS A 175 -30.41 4.56 5.16
N GLU A 176 -30.19 5.23 4.02
CA GLU A 176 -28.97 6.00 3.78
C GLU A 176 -29.05 7.39 4.44
N ASP A 177 -27.97 7.82 5.11
CA ASP A 177 -27.84 9.15 5.70
C ASP A 177 -26.48 9.76 5.34
N TYR A 178 -26.49 10.71 4.40
CA TYR A 178 -25.30 11.46 3.97
C TYR A 178 -25.27 12.90 4.48
N ARG A 179 -26.16 13.29 5.41
CA ARG A 179 -26.30 14.69 5.83
C ARG A 179 -24.99 15.31 6.31
N VAL A 180 -24.19 14.55 7.07
CA VAL A 180 -22.91 15.03 7.62
C VAL A 180 -21.84 15.20 6.53
N PRO A 181 -21.48 14.17 5.73
CA PRO A 181 -20.49 14.35 4.67
C PRO A 181 -20.96 15.34 3.57
N ASP A 182 -22.27 15.43 3.30
CA ASP A 182 -22.85 16.43 2.39
C ASP A 182 -22.66 17.87 2.90
N ALA A 183 -22.62 18.08 4.23
CA ALA A 183 -22.37 19.38 4.84
C ALA A 183 -20.86 19.73 4.91
N MET A 184 -20.01 18.73 5.16
CA MET A 184 -18.56 18.91 5.25
C MET A 184 -17.90 19.17 3.89
N LEU A 185 -18.40 18.55 2.81
CA LEU A 185 -17.79 18.68 1.49
C LEU A 185 -17.81 20.13 0.95
N PRO A 186 -18.93 20.87 0.98
CA PRO A 186 -18.94 22.29 0.64
C PRO A 186 -18.01 23.13 1.52
N LEU A 187 -17.85 22.76 2.80
CA LEU A 187 -16.88 23.42 3.70
C LEU A 187 -15.45 23.21 3.23
N ALA A 188 -15.05 21.99 2.87
CA ALA A 188 -13.72 21.75 2.31
C ALA A 188 -13.54 22.54 1.00
N GLN A 189 -14.53 22.51 0.12
CA GLN A 189 -14.49 23.18 -1.19
C GLN A 189 -14.37 24.70 -1.09
N ARG A 190 -15.12 25.36 -0.19
CA ARG A 190 -15.06 26.83 -0.02
C ARG A 190 -13.67 27.31 0.44
N HIS A 191 -12.94 26.46 1.13
CA HIS A 191 -11.58 26.71 1.60
C HIS A 191 -10.50 26.19 0.63
N GLY A 192 -10.91 25.69 -0.56
CA GLY A 192 -9.98 25.15 -1.55
C GLY A 192 -9.33 23.82 -1.15
N ILE A 193 -9.85 23.15 -0.12
CA ILE A 193 -9.33 21.89 0.40
C ILE A 193 -9.90 20.75 -0.45
N LYS A 194 -9.00 19.91 -0.98
CA LYS A 194 -9.39 18.73 -1.77
C LYS A 194 -9.73 17.56 -0.85
N VAL A 195 -10.71 16.74 -1.22
CA VAL A 195 -11.17 15.61 -0.41
C VAL A 195 -10.77 14.29 -1.04
N ARG A 196 -10.22 13.37 -0.24
CA ARG A 196 -10.08 11.95 -0.53
C ARG A 196 -11.29 11.23 0.08
N GLY A 197 -12.04 10.50 -0.74
CA GLY A 197 -13.19 9.73 -0.31
C GLY A 197 -12.76 8.47 0.41
N HIS A 198 -13.01 8.41 1.73
CA HIS A 198 -12.69 7.27 2.57
C HIS A 198 -13.97 6.79 3.29
N VAL A 199 -14.52 5.63 2.96
CA VAL A 199 -14.08 4.62 2.00
C VAL A 199 -15.29 4.07 1.27
N VAL A 200 -15.12 3.60 0.04
CA VAL A 200 -16.22 2.95 -0.71
C VAL A 200 -16.62 1.66 0.01
N LEU A 201 -15.67 0.74 0.23
CA LEU A 201 -15.83 -0.51 0.97
C LEU A 201 -14.65 -0.73 1.92
N TRP A 202 -14.91 -1.18 3.14
CA TRP A 202 -13.88 -1.66 4.07
C TRP A 202 -14.02 -3.17 4.17
N ASP A 203 -12.95 -3.92 4.01
CA ASP A 203 -13.01 -5.38 3.89
C ASP A 203 -12.99 -6.13 5.24
N ASP A 204 -12.78 -5.43 6.36
CA ASP A 204 -12.85 -6.00 7.71
C ASP A 204 -14.28 -6.44 8.05
N GLN A 205 -14.44 -7.72 8.37
CA GLN A 205 -15.73 -8.34 8.74
C GLN A 205 -16.34 -7.70 9.99
N ARG A 206 -15.52 -7.15 10.88
CA ARG A 206 -15.97 -6.49 12.11
C ARG A 206 -16.65 -5.16 11.81
N ARG A 207 -16.28 -4.50 10.71
CA ARG A 207 -16.78 -3.19 10.27
C ARG A 207 -18.06 -3.26 9.45
N GLN A 208 -18.42 -4.46 8.97
CA GLN A 208 -19.71 -4.67 8.30
C GLN A 208 -20.88 -4.49 9.26
N MET A 209 -21.99 -3.95 8.76
CA MET A 209 -23.22 -3.77 9.54
C MET A 209 -23.90 -5.11 9.82
N GLY A 210 -24.69 -5.18 10.91
CA GLY A 210 -25.40 -6.39 11.30
C GLY A 210 -26.34 -6.95 10.22
N TRP A 211 -26.85 -6.10 9.33
CA TRP A 211 -27.68 -6.50 8.20
C TRP A 211 -26.89 -7.00 6.98
N VAL A 212 -25.61 -6.61 6.84
CA VAL A 212 -24.73 -7.04 5.73
C VAL A 212 -24.13 -8.42 5.99
N LYS A 213 -23.71 -8.68 7.23
CA LYS A 213 -23.06 -9.95 7.63
C LYS A 213 -23.84 -11.22 7.23
N PRO A 214 -25.17 -11.30 7.44
CA PRO A 214 -25.93 -12.52 7.18
C PRO A 214 -26.41 -12.67 5.73
N LEU A 215 -26.15 -11.70 4.84
CA LEU A 215 -26.61 -11.77 3.44
C LEU A 215 -26.00 -12.98 2.71
N ASP A 216 -26.76 -13.64 1.86
CA ASP A 216 -26.23 -14.64 0.92
C ASP A 216 -25.36 -13.96 -0.17
N PRO A 217 -24.58 -14.71 -0.97
CA PRO A 217 -23.71 -14.12 -2.00
C PRO A 217 -24.45 -13.21 -3.00
N GLY A 218 -25.66 -13.56 -3.43
CA GLY A 218 -26.42 -12.75 -4.39
C GLY A 218 -26.92 -11.44 -3.77
N GLN A 219 -27.44 -11.52 -2.54
CA GLN A 219 -27.86 -10.36 -1.77
C GLN A 219 -26.67 -9.45 -1.41
N LEU A 220 -25.54 -10.03 -1.03
CA LEU A 220 -24.31 -9.30 -0.73
C LEU A 220 -23.78 -8.58 -1.97
N GLN A 221 -23.77 -9.24 -3.13
CA GLN A 221 -23.38 -8.61 -4.39
C GLN A 221 -24.30 -7.43 -4.72
N ALA A 222 -25.61 -7.58 -4.52
CA ALA A 222 -26.58 -6.50 -4.73
C ALA A 222 -26.35 -5.31 -3.77
N ALA A 223 -26.13 -5.59 -2.47
CA ALA A 223 -25.85 -4.57 -1.46
C ALA A 223 -24.52 -3.83 -1.74
N MET A 224 -23.46 -4.57 -2.08
CA MET A 224 -22.16 -4.02 -2.47
C MET A 224 -22.29 -3.08 -3.69
N ARG A 225 -22.98 -3.52 -4.74
CA ARG A 225 -23.21 -2.70 -5.95
C ARG A 225 -24.06 -1.47 -5.67
N LYS A 226 -25.06 -1.59 -4.80
CA LYS A 226 -25.88 -0.45 -4.35
C LYS A 226 -25.02 0.57 -3.60
N ARG A 227 -24.19 0.12 -2.67
CA ARG A 227 -23.25 0.96 -1.92
C ARG A 227 -22.31 1.71 -2.86
N ILE A 228 -21.64 1.02 -3.77
CA ILE A 228 -20.74 1.62 -4.76
C ILE A 228 -21.48 2.73 -5.54
N ARG A 229 -22.66 2.43 -6.09
CA ARG A 229 -23.46 3.42 -6.82
C ARG A 229 -23.86 4.62 -5.97
N SER A 230 -24.30 4.39 -4.73
CA SER A 230 -24.76 5.46 -3.85
C SER A 230 -23.64 6.43 -3.50
N VAL A 231 -22.52 5.93 -2.96
CA VAL A 231 -21.44 6.80 -2.49
C VAL A 231 -20.64 7.39 -3.65
N VAL A 232 -20.27 6.59 -4.65
CA VAL A 232 -19.40 7.09 -5.73
C VAL A 232 -20.14 8.09 -6.61
N SER A 233 -21.37 7.80 -7.05
CA SER A 233 -22.11 8.73 -7.91
C SER A 233 -22.42 10.06 -7.22
N ARG A 234 -22.62 10.05 -5.89
CA ARG A 234 -22.90 11.26 -5.11
C ARG A 234 -21.70 12.23 -5.08
N TYR A 235 -20.49 11.69 -5.02
CA TYR A 235 -19.26 12.43 -4.81
C TYR A 235 -18.31 12.46 -6.02
N ALA A 236 -18.68 11.79 -7.12
CA ALA A 236 -17.93 11.78 -8.37
C ALA A 236 -17.61 13.22 -8.84
N GLY A 237 -16.35 13.45 -9.21
CA GLY A 237 -15.86 14.78 -9.60
C GLY A 237 -15.73 15.80 -8.48
N LYS A 238 -16.10 15.47 -7.23
CA LYS A 238 -15.96 16.33 -6.04
C LYS A 238 -14.82 15.89 -5.12
N VAL A 239 -14.35 14.65 -5.26
CA VAL A 239 -13.17 14.10 -4.58
C VAL A 239 -12.01 13.92 -5.58
N ILE A 240 -10.77 13.94 -5.08
CA ILE A 240 -9.58 13.74 -5.92
C ILE A 240 -9.11 12.28 -5.97
N ALA A 241 -9.59 11.48 -5.04
CA ALA A 241 -9.19 10.09 -4.83
C ALA A 241 -10.28 9.34 -4.09
N TRP A 242 -10.34 8.03 -4.30
CA TRP A 242 -11.14 7.08 -3.53
C TRP A 242 -10.24 6.05 -2.91
N ASP A 243 -10.45 5.78 -1.62
CA ASP A 243 -10.14 4.45 -1.09
C ASP A 243 -11.26 3.53 -1.54
N VAL A 244 -10.92 2.64 -2.47
CA VAL A 244 -11.89 1.76 -3.09
C VAL A 244 -12.18 0.57 -2.19
N VAL A 245 -11.12 -0.09 -1.73
CA VAL A 245 -11.21 -1.16 -0.72
C VAL A 245 -10.15 -0.94 0.35
N ASN A 246 -10.57 -0.74 1.60
CA ASN A 246 -9.66 -0.69 2.77
C ASN A 246 -9.29 -2.10 3.23
N GLU A 247 -8.03 -2.27 3.61
CA GLU A 247 -7.48 -3.41 4.37
C GLU A 247 -7.66 -4.78 3.69
N ASN A 248 -7.59 -4.80 2.35
CA ASN A 248 -7.89 -5.96 1.50
C ASN A 248 -6.70 -6.94 1.29
N LEU A 249 -5.64 -6.79 2.09
CA LEU A 249 -4.60 -7.81 2.31
C LEU A 249 -4.77 -8.50 3.68
N HIS A 250 -5.14 -7.74 4.71
CA HIS A 250 -5.42 -8.29 6.04
C HIS A 250 -6.78 -9.00 6.10
N TYR A 251 -7.75 -8.49 5.36
CA TYR A 251 -9.11 -9.01 5.31
C TYR A 251 -9.51 -9.34 3.87
N ASN A 252 -10.60 -10.10 3.74
CA ASN A 252 -11.09 -10.66 2.48
C ASN A 252 -12.62 -10.88 2.50
N PHE A 253 -13.40 -10.05 3.20
CA PHE A 253 -14.84 -10.24 3.35
C PHE A 253 -15.56 -10.37 2.00
N PHE A 254 -15.28 -9.49 1.04
CA PHE A 254 -15.93 -9.57 -0.27
C PHE A 254 -15.40 -10.74 -1.10
N GLU A 255 -14.08 -10.93 -1.19
CA GLU A 255 -13.49 -11.99 -2.01
C GLU A 255 -13.84 -13.41 -1.51
N SER A 256 -13.89 -13.62 -0.19
CA SER A 256 -14.25 -14.91 0.40
C SER A 256 -15.71 -15.30 0.20
N ARG A 257 -16.59 -14.32 -0.07
CA ARG A 257 -18.05 -14.53 -0.18
C ARG A 257 -18.55 -14.42 -1.63
N LEU A 258 -17.90 -13.61 -2.46
CA LEU A 258 -18.29 -13.33 -3.84
C LEU A 258 -17.33 -13.93 -4.88
N GLY A 259 -16.21 -14.50 -4.43
CA GLY A 259 -15.18 -15.05 -5.29
C GLY A 259 -13.99 -14.11 -5.45
N PRO A 260 -12.85 -14.64 -5.93
CA PRO A 260 -11.58 -13.95 -5.84
C PRO A 260 -11.52 -12.72 -6.75
N ASP A 261 -12.38 -12.60 -7.77
CA ASP A 261 -12.43 -11.46 -8.70
C ASP A 261 -13.26 -10.27 -8.19
N ALA A 262 -13.86 -10.38 -6.99
CA ALA A 262 -14.67 -9.32 -6.40
C ALA A 262 -13.90 -7.99 -6.28
N SER A 263 -12.65 -8.00 -5.82
CA SER A 263 -11.85 -6.77 -5.71
C SER A 263 -11.63 -6.10 -7.07
N PRO A 264 -11.06 -6.76 -8.11
CA PRO A 264 -10.97 -6.16 -9.44
C PRO A 264 -12.29 -5.63 -10.01
N GLU A 265 -13.41 -6.34 -9.82
CA GLU A 265 -14.74 -5.87 -10.24
C GLU A 265 -15.20 -4.60 -9.53
N ILE A 266 -14.90 -4.47 -8.22
CA ILE A 266 -15.21 -3.25 -7.45
C ILE A 266 -14.45 -2.06 -8.04
N TYR A 267 -13.14 -2.19 -8.31
CA TYR A 267 -12.34 -1.10 -8.91
C TYR A 267 -12.88 -0.68 -10.27
N GLN A 268 -13.28 -1.62 -11.11
CA GLN A 268 -13.90 -1.30 -12.39
C GLN A 268 -15.21 -0.53 -12.23
N GLN A 269 -16.08 -0.94 -11.31
CA GLN A 269 -17.34 -0.23 -11.06
C GLN A 269 -17.13 1.19 -10.52
N VAL A 270 -16.16 1.38 -9.62
CA VAL A 270 -15.82 2.74 -9.15
C VAL A 270 -15.30 3.59 -10.31
N ALA A 271 -14.40 3.05 -11.13
CA ALA A 271 -13.85 3.77 -12.29
C ALA A 271 -14.91 4.13 -13.35
N GLN A 272 -15.94 3.30 -13.52
CA GLN A 272 -17.06 3.60 -14.42
C GLN A 272 -17.92 4.77 -13.92
N LEU A 273 -18.01 4.97 -12.61
CA LEU A 273 -18.78 6.05 -11.99
C LEU A 273 -17.95 7.33 -11.79
N ASP A 274 -16.65 7.19 -11.51
CA ASP A 274 -15.72 8.30 -11.30
C ASP A 274 -14.33 7.98 -11.89
N GLY A 275 -14.21 8.08 -13.22
CA GLY A 275 -12.96 7.80 -13.93
C GLY A 275 -11.86 8.87 -13.76
N ALA A 276 -12.18 10.02 -13.16
CA ALA A 276 -11.23 11.10 -12.97
C ALA A 276 -10.40 10.93 -11.68
N ALA A 277 -10.96 10.30 -10.65
CA ALA A 277 -10.32 10.08 -9.37
C ALA A 277 -9.19 9.02 -9.42
N MET A 278 -8.21 9.16 -8.53
CA MET A 278 -7.24 8.09 -8.25
C MET A 278 -7.90 7.00 -7.38
N LEU A 279 -7.59 5.73 -7.65
CA LEU A 279 -8.25 4.58 -7.03
C LEU A 279 -7.28 3.82 -6.13
N PHE A 280 -7.38 4.05 -4.83
CA PHE A 280 -6.46 3.49 -3.84
C PHE A 280 -6.94 2.14 -3.32
N MET A 281 -6.01 1.19 -3.25
CA MET A 281 -6.03 0.20 -2.18
C MET A 281 -5.38 0.87 -0.98
N ASN A 282 -6.02 0.83 0.20
CA ASN A 282 -5.46 1.44 1.39
C ASN A 282 -5.26 0.36 2.44
N GLU A 283 -4.06 0.30 3.03
CA GLU A 283 -3.65 -0.83 3.86
C GLU A 283 -2.73 -0.40 5.00
N PHE A 284 -2.92 -1.01 6.17
CA PHE A 284 -2.09 -0.80 7.34
C PHE A 284 -0.93 -1.78 7.41
N LYS A 285 0.05 -1.49 8.26
CA LYS A 285 1.21 -2.34 8.60
C LYS A 285 2.13 -2.72 7.45
N THR A 286 1.87 -2.25 6.24
CA THR A 286 2.72 -2.48 5.08
C THR A 286 4.11 -1.84 5.28
N LEU A 287 4.17 -0.63 5.83
CA LEU A 287 5.39 0.10 6.17
C LEU A 287 5.82 -0.05 7.63
N GLU A 288 4.87 -0.38 8.50
CA GLU A 288 4.97 -0.18 9.94
C GLU A 288 5.47 -1.44 10.65
N GLN A 289 5.17 -2.63 10.11
CA GLN A 289 5.43 -3.91 10.77
C GLN A 289 6.11 -4.90 9.82
N PRO A 290 7.46 -5.00 9.82
CA PRO A 290 8.20 -5.91 8.93
C PRO A 290 7.88 -7.40 9.11
N MET A 291 7.31 -7.75 10.26
CA MET A 291 6.93 -9.13 10.59
C MET A 291 5.45 -9.43 10.30
N ASP A 292 4.66 -8.45 9.84
CA ASP A 292 3.28 -8.71 9.46
C ASP A 292 3.24 -9.36 8.06
N THR A 293 3.01 -10.67 8.07
CA THR A 293 3.02 -11.46 6.83
C THR A 293 1.78 -11.23 5.97
N ALA A 294 0.72 -10.59 6.48
CA ALA A 294 -0.51 -10.35 5.71
C ALA A 294 -0.28 -9.28 4.63
N ALA A 295 0.35 -8.16 4.99
CA ALA A 295 0.55 -7.00 4.14
C ALA A 295 2.00 -6.80 3.67
N LEU A 296 2.70 -7.89 3.34
CA LEU A 296 4.04 -7.79 2.76
C LEU A 296 4.01 -6.97 1.44
N PRO A 297 5.06 -6.18 1.13
CA PRO A 297 5.11 -5.37 -0.09
C PRO A 297 4.91 -6.21 -1.36
N ALA A 298 5.40 -7.45 -1.33
CA ALA A 298 5.18 -8.49 -2.33
C ALA A 298 3.69 -8.79 -2.61
N LYS A 299 2.91 -9.00 -1.54
CA LYS A 299 1.49 -9.33 -1.60
C LYS A 299 0.67 -8.13 -2.07
N TYR A 300 1.04 -6.94 -1.59
CA TYR A 300 0.47 -5.68 -2.07
C TYR A 300 0.69 -5.54 -3.58
N ALA A 301 1.93 -5.70 -4.05
CA ALA A 301 2.26 -5.59 -5.47
C ALA A 301 1.50 -6.60 -6.33
N ALA A 302 1.41 -7.86 -5.87
CA ALA A 302 0.64 -8.90 -6.55
C ALA A 302 -0.86 -8.55 -6.65
N LYS A 303 -1.46 -8.03 -5.57
CA LYS A 303 -2.86 -7.59 -5.54
C LYS A 303 -3.12 -6.43 -6.51
N MET A 304 -2.24 -5.44 -6.53
CA MET A 304 -2.34 -4.31 -7.46
C MET A 304 -2.18 -4.74 -8.92
N ASN A 305 -1.24 -5.64 -9.22
CA ASN A 305 -1.09 -6.20 -10.55
C ASN A 305 -2.33 -6.98 -10.98
N ARG A 306 -2.95 -7.74 -10.08
CA ARG A 306 -4.21 -8.45 -10.35
C ARG A 306 -5.36 -7.49 -10.65
N ILE A 307 -5.49 -6.40 -9.91
CA ILE A 307 -6.51 -5.37 -10.18
C ILE A 307 -6.27 -4.73 -11.56
N ARG A 308 -5.00 -4.44 -11.91
CA ARG A 308 -4.63 -3.85 -13.21
C ARG A 308 -4.76 -4.79 -14.40
N SER A 309 -4.55 -6.09 -14.21
CA SER A 309 -4.56 -7.09 -15.30
C SER A 309 -5.93 -7.71 -15.54
N TYR A 310 -6.92 -7.41 -14.71
CA TYR A 310 -8.24 -8.04 -14.77
C TYR A 310 -8.94 -7.79 -16.13
N ALA A 311 -9.14 -8.87 -16.87
CA ALA A 311 -9.72 -8.88 -18.22
C ALA A 311 -11.25 -8.78 -18.16
N GLY A 312 -11.77 -7.62 -17.73
CA GLY A 312 -13.20 -7.30 -17.67
C GLY A 312 -13.63 -6.16 -18.61
N GLY A 313 -12.73 -5.69 -19.47
CA GLY A 313 -13.05 -4.80 -20.60
C GLY A 313 -12.44 -3.41 -20.60
N ASN A 314 -11.88 -2.90 -19.48
CA ASN A 314 -11.27 -1.55 -19.42
C ASN A 314 -10.19 -1.41 -18.32
N ALA A 315 -9.46 -2.48 -17.97
CA ALA A 315 -8.41 -2.37 -16.95
C ALA A 315 -7.19 -1.54 -17.41
N ALA A 316 -6.98 -1.46 -18.73
CA ALA A 316 -6.10 -0.48 -19.35
C ALA A 316 -6.69 0.94 -19.16
N GLY A 317 -6.14 1.69 -18.21
CA GLY A 317 -6.56 3.07 -17.92
C GLY A 317 -7.07 3.30 -16.49
N LEU A 318 -7.19 2.26 -15.67
CA LEU A 318 -7.48 2.45 -14.24
C LEU A 318 -6.36 3.24 -13.59
N ARG A 319 -6.72 4.35 -12.93
CA ARG A 319 -5.80 5.21 -12.18
C ARG A 319 -5.53 4.63 -10.79
N VAL A 320 -5.18 3.35 -10.72
CA VAL A 320 -4.92 2.68 -9.44
C VAL A 320 -3.72 3.30 -8.74
N SER A 321 -3.76 3.35 -7.42
CA SER A 321 -2.75 3.98 -6.57
C SER A 321 -2.59 3.20 -5.26
N ILE A 322 -1.46 3.42 -4.60
CA ILE A 322 -1.05 2.72 -3.38
C ILE A 322 -1.30 3.63 -2.18
N GLY A 323 -2.14 3.19 -1.26
CA GLY A 323 -2.40 3.85 0.02
C GLY A 323 -1.77 3.05 1.14
N LEU A 324 -0.95 3.71 1.94
CA LEU A 324 -0.24 3.13 3.08
C LEU A 324 -0.69 3.91 4.32
N GLU A 325 -1.51 3.30 5.18
CA GLU A 325 -2.14 3.99 6.32
C GLU A 325 -1.09 4.62 7.23
N SER A 326 0.02 3.92 7.48
CA SER A 326 1.21 4.48 8.13
C SER A 326 1.01 4.83 9.60
N HIS A 327 0.33 3.94 10.32
CA HIS A 327 0.12 4.03 11.78
C HIS A 327 1.36 3.53 12.53
N PHE A 328 2.28 4.43 12.85
CA PHE A 328 3.58 4.06 13.40
C PHE A 328 3.61 4.02 14.93
N SER A 329 4.42 3.11 15.48
CA SER A 329 4.90 3.19 16.86
C SER A 329 6.35 3.69 16.90
N THR A 330 7.26 2.91 16.33
CA THR A 330 8.66 3.29 16.08
C THR A 330 9.00 2.99 14.63
N PRO A 331 9.47 3.98 13.85
CA PRO A 331 9.75 3.76 12.43
C PRO A 331 10.95 2.84 12.23
N ASN A 332 10.78 1.79 11.41
CA ASN A 332 11.88 1.01 10.88
C ASN A 332 12.28 1.57 9.51
N ILE A 333 13.17 2.56 9.55
CA ILE A 333 13.56 3.35 8.38
C ILE A 333 14.13 2.49 7.22
N PRO A 334 15.05 1.53 7.44
CA PRO A 334 15.49 0.63 6.38
C PRO A 334 14.35 -0.17 5.74
N TYR A 335 13.43 -0.69 6.56
CA TYR A 335 12.29 -1.47 6.06
C TYR A 335 11.31 -0.61 5.27
N MET A 336 11.00 0.60 5.76
CA MET A 336 10.14 1.55 5.06
C MET A 336 10.70 1.87 3.67
N ARG A 337 12.00 2.16 3.56
CA ARG A 337 12.65 2.41 2.27
C ARG A 337 12.56 1.20 1.35
N ALA A 338 12.92 0.00 1.83
CA ALA A 338 12.84 -1.22 1.03
C ALA A 338 11.41 -1.48 0.53
N THR A 339 10.41 -1.22 1.37
CA THR A 339 9.00 -1.34 1.02
C THR A 339 8.59 -0.32 -0.05
N LEU A 340 8.94 0.96 0.14
CA LEU A 340 8.66 2.02 -0.84
C LEU A 340 9.35 1.75 -2.19
N ASP A 341 10.62 1.32 -2.18
CA ASP A 341 11.38 0.95 -3.38
C ASP A 341 10.74 -0.28 -4.08
N THR A 342 10.20 -1.24 -3.31
CA THR A 342 9.45 -2.38 -3.86
C THR A 342 8.18 -1.90 -4.57
N LEU A 343 7.38 -1.09 -3.89
CA LEU A 343 6.08 -0.64 -4.39
C LEU A 343 6.22 0.37 -5.55
N ALA A 344 7.28 1.19 -5.55
CA ALA A 344 7.55 2.18 -6.60
C ALA A 344 7.77 1.54 -7.98
N GLN A 345 8.20 0.28 -8.04
CA GLN A 345 8.37 -0.46 -9.31
C GLN A 345 7.06 -0.68 -10.05
N LEU A 346 5.91 -0.60 -9.37
CA LEU A 346 4.62 -0.67 -10.03
C LEU A 346 4.35 0.55 -10.94
N GLY A 347 5.12 1.63 -10.78
CA GLY A 347 5.00 2.84 -11.59
C GLY A 347 3.71 3.62 -11.35
N ILE A 348 3.08 3.44 -10.18
CA ILE A 348 1.82 4.09 -9.78
C ILE A 348 2.03 4.95 -8.52
N PRO A 349 1.20 5.98 -8.28
CA PRO A 349 1.36 6.86 -7.13
C PRO A 349 1.29 6.11 -5.78
N ILE A 350 2.11 6.55 -4.82
CA ILE A 350 2.14 6.04 -3.43
C ILE A 350 1.84 7.20 -2.49
N TRP A 351 0.82 7.06 -1.65
CA TRP A 351 0.46 8.03 -0.63
C TRP A 351 0.57 7.40 0.76
N LEU A 352 1.15 8.16 1.69
CA LEU A 352 1.03 7.92 3.12
C LEU A 352 -0.27 8.58 3.56
N THR A 353 -1.24 7.81 4.02
CA THR A 353 -2.65 8.22 3.98
C THR A 353 -3.23 8.61 5.34
N GLU A 354 -2.74 8.02 6.42
CA GLU A 354 -3.30 8.14 7.78
C GLU A 354 -2.19 8.27 8.84
N VAL A 355 -1.07 8.92 8.45
CA VAL A 355 0.15 8.97 9.27
C VAL A 355 -0.14 9.45 10.69
N ASP A 356 0.11 8.57 11.64
CA ASP A 356 0.23 8.90 13.05
C ASP A 356 1.45 8.21 13.67
N VAL A 357 1.82 8.68 14.85
CA VAL A 357 2.89 8.10 15.64
C VAL A 357 2.41 7.99 17.07
N THR A 358 2.52 6.79 17.65
CA THR A 358 2.17 6.54 19.04
C THR A 358 2.82 7.58 19.96
N GLY A 359 2.04 8.12 20.90
CA GLY A 359 2.50 9.16 21.82
C GLY A 359 3.69 8.71 22.67
N GLY A 360 4.74 9.54 22.73
CA GLY A 360 5.93 9.28 23.54
C GLY A 360 7.02 10.34 23.38
N PRO A 361 8.10 10.31 24.19
CA PRO A 361 9.13 11.35 24.21
C PRO A 361 9.83 11.58 22.85
N MET A 362 9.82 10.56 21.99
CA MET A 362 10.46 10.58 20.67
C MET A 362 9.50 10.92 19.53
N GLN A 363 8.20 11.14 19.80
CA GLN A 363 7.17 11.31 18.77
C GLN A 363 7.51 12.40 17.75
N ALA A 364 7.90 13.59 18.21
CA ALA A 364 8.30 14.70 17.32
C ALA A 364 9.51 14.33 16.45
N ARG A 365 10.51 13.65 17.03
CA ARG A 365 11.71 13.20 16.30
C ARG A 365 11.40 12.09 15.29
N TYR A 366 10.39 11.26 15.55
CA TYR A 366 9.92 10.30 14.58
C TYR A 366 9.19 11.00 13.44
N LEU A 367 8.30 11.96 13.74
CA LEU A 367 7.59 12.76 12.74
C LEU A 367 8.53 13.45 11.73
N GLU A 368 9.69 13.92 12.18
CA GLU A 368 10.73 14.51 11.30
C GLU A 368 11.45 13.52 10.36
N ARG A 369 11.33 12.21 10.62
CA ARG A 369 12.01 11.16 9.86
C ARG A 369 11.17 10.55 8.73
N TYR A 370 9.85 10.79 8.72
CA TYR A 370 8.93 10.28 7.70
C TYR A 370 9.01 11.05 6.39
#